data_AF-A0A399XBE6-F1
#
_entry.id   AF-A0A399XBE6-F1
#
_cell.length_a   1.000
_cell.length_b   1.000
_cell.length_c   1.000
_cell.angle_alpha   90.00
_cell.angle_beta   90.00
_cell.angle_gamma   90.00
#
_symmetry.space_group_name_H-M   'P 1'
#
loop_
_entity.id
_entity.type
_entity.pdbx_description
1 polymer ?
#
loop_
_entity_poly.entity_id
_entity_poly.type
_entity_poly.pdbx_seq_one_letter_code
_entity_poly.pdbx_strand_id
1 'polypeptide(L)'
;MAIVGDSCEAGKVGHDPFKNLITCGYGGKVYPVNPKADNILGIKAYQNLREMNDNVDLAVLVVLAAQAIAIVDECHTQRIDSLIVISAGFKESGTEGAARERELHRKVKQYAMRMIGQNYRSLIDTKSSLNVSFAANMPAPGNIAFISQSGALCTSVLD
;
A
#
# COMPACT_ATOMS: atom_id res chain seq x y z
N MET A 1 -9.25 -3.90 3.62
CA MET A 1 -8.08 -3.40 2.84
C MET A 1 -7.42 -4.53 2.07
N ALA A 2 -6.95 -4.27 0.85
CA ALA A 2 -6.14 -5.22 0.06
C ALA A 2 -4.68 -4.74 -0.02
N ILE A 3 -3.73 -5.66 0.08
CA ILE A 3 -2.29 -5.39 -0.10
C ILE A 3 -1.82 -6.09 -1.37
N VAL A 4 -1.53 -5.32 -2.40
CA VAL A 4 -1.19 -5.82 -3.74
C VAL A 4 0.32 -5.79 -3.94
N GLY A 5 0.89 -6.92 -4.36
CA GLY A 5 2.34 -7.09 -4.48
C GLY A 5 3.02 -7.52 -3.18
N ASP A 6 2.23 -7.99 -2.22
CA ASP A 6 2.73 -8.59 -0.99
C ASP A 6 3.57 -9.85 -1.28
N SER A 7 4.52 -10.18 -0.40
CA SER A 7 5.49 -11.25 -0.59
C SER A 7 5.55 -12.17 0.63
N CYS A 8 5.61 -13.49 0.38
CA CYS A 8 5.89 -14.48 1.42
C CYS A 8 7.33 -14.40 1.96
N GLU A 9 8.26 -13.87 1.16
CA GLU A 9 9.68 -13.79 1.51
C GLU A 9 9.95 -12.58 2.40
N ALA A 10 10.47 -12.85 3.61
CA ALA A 10 10.98 -11.84 4.52
C ALA A 10 12.09 -11.00 3.86
N GLY A 11 12.09 -9.68 4.13
CA GLY A 11 13.04 -8.74 3.56
C GLY A 11 12.66 -8.20 2.16
N LYS A 12 11.58 -8.69 1.55
CA LYS A 12 10.99 -8.01 0.38
C LYS A 12 10.07 -6.88 0.83
N VAL A 13 10.08 -5.80 0.05
CA VAL A 13 9.34 -4.56 0.31
C VAL A 13 7.84 -4.78 0.58
N GLY A 14 7.21 -5.78 -0.06
CA GLY A 14 5.79 -6.11 0.18
C GLY A 14 5.50 -6.76 1.53
N HIS A 15 6.46 -7.48 2.11
CA HIS A 15 6.27 -8.32 3.27
C HIS A 15 6.05 -7.53 4.56
N ASP A 16 6.86 -6.49 4.80
CA ASP A 16 6.86 -5.77 6.07
C ASP A 16 5.54 -5.03 6.34
N PRO A 17 4.94 -4.30 5.37
CA PRO A 17 3.64 -3.67 5.58
C PRO A 17 2.54 -4.69 5.94
N PHE A 18 2.50 -5.85 5.27
CA PHE A 18 1.49 -6.86 5.59
C PHE A 18 1.74 -7.50 6.95
N LYS A 19 2.98 -7.89 7.25
CA LYS A 19 3.38 -8.40 8.55
C LYS A 19 3.02 -7.44 9.68
N ASN A 20 3.33 -6.16 9.51
CA ASN A 20 3.06 -5.11 10.48
C ASN A 20 1.56 -4.99 10.80
N LEU A 21 0.69 -5.05 9.78
CA LEU A 21 -0.76 -5.04 10.02
C LEU A 21 -1.21 -6.21 10.91
N ILE A 22 -0.63 -7.39 10.70
CA ILE A 22 -0.95 -8.58 11.52
C ILE A 22 -0.37 -8.46 12.93
N THR A 23 0.90 -8.11 13.06
CA THR A 23 1.60 -8.09 14.36
C THR A 23 1.20 -6.91 15.23
N CYS A 24 0.81 -5.78 14.64
CA CYS A 24 0.36 -4.60 15.38
C CYS A 24 -1.13 -4.69 15.78
N GLY A 25 -1.85 -5.73 15.33
CA GLY A 25 -3.24 -5.97 15.71
C GLY A 25 -4.23 -5.05 15.02
N TYR A 26 -4.02 -4.76 13.74
CA TYR A 26 -5.00 -4.02 12.93
C TYR A 26 -6.36 -4.75 12.98
N GLY A 27 -7.41 -4.05 13.41
CA GLY A 27 -8.72 -4.66 13.64
C GLY A 27 -9.56 -4.90 12.38
N GLY A 28 -9.14 -4.39 11.23
CA GLY A 28 -9.83 -4.56 9.95
C GLY A 28 -9.41 -5.83 9.21
N LYS A 29 -10.23 -6.26 8.25
CA LYS A 29 -9.88 -7.37 7.36
C LYS A 29 -8.80 -6.94 6.35
N VAL A 30 -7.76 -7.75 6.20
CA VAL A 30 -6.66 -7.53 5.26
C VAL A 30 -6.55 -8.70 4.30
N TYR A 31 -6.48 -8.41 3.00
CA TYR A 31 -6.38 -9.41 1.93
C TYR A 31 -5.05 -9.26 1.18
N PRO A 32 -4.14 -10.24 1.28
CA PRO A 32 -2.95 -10.25 0.45
C PRO A 32 -3.33 -10.61 -1.00
N VAL A 33 -2.80 -9.86 -1.95
CA VAL A 33 -2.99 -10.09 -3.40
C VAL A 33 -1.64 -10.34 -4.04
N ASN A 34 -1.40 -11.60 -4.41
CA ASN A 34 -0.17 -12.08 -5.02
C ASN A 34 -0.48 -13.25 -5.98
N PRO A 35 -0.23 -13.10 -7.29
CA PRO A 35 -0.49 -14.15 -8.27
C PRO A 35 0.31 -15.46 -8.10
N LYS A 36 1.30 -15.48 -7.22
CA LYS A 36 2.23 -16.61 -7.06
C LYS A 36 2.08 -17.33 -5.73
N ALA A 37 1.26 -16.82 -4.83
CA ALA A 37 1.12 -17.35 -3.48
C ALA A 37 -0.31 -17.80 -3.22
N ASP A 38 -0.47 -18.96 -2.57
CA ASP A 38 -1.77 -19.42 -2.08
C ASP A 38 -2.12 -18.80 -0.72
N ASN A 39 -1.10 -18.50 0.09
CA ASN A 39 -1.22 -17.81 1.36
C ASN A 39 0.02 -16.97 1.69
N ILE A 40 -0.17 -15.90 2.46
CA ILE A 40 0.89 -15.07 3.03
C ILE A 40 0.64 -14.97 4.53
N LEU A 41 1.63 -15.31 5.35
CA LEU A 41 1.54 -15.33 6.82
C LEU A 41 0.31 -16.10 7.35
N GLY A 42 -0.06 -17.20 6.69
CA GLY A 42 -1.22 -18.02 7.08
C GLY A 42 -2.59 -17.47 6.65
N ILE A 43 -2.62 -16.33 5.94
CA ILE A 43 -3.84 -15.72 5.39
C ILE A 43 -3.92 -16.06 3.91
N LYS A 44 -5.10 -16.50 3.45
CA LYS A 44 -5.36 -16.81 2.03
C LYS A 44 -5.00 -15.60 1.16
N ALA A 45 -4.17 -15.85 0.15
CA ALA A 45 -3.85 -14.87 -0.87
C ALA A 45 -4.76 -15.01 -2.09
N TYR A 46 -5.01 -13.89 -2.75
CA TYR A 46 -5.81 -13.81 -3.95
C TYR A 46 -4.92 -13.50 -5.14
N GLN A 47 -5.25 -14.04 -6.31
CA GLN A 47 -4.45 -13.83 -7.50
C GLN A 47 -4.59 -12.39 -8.03
N ASN A 48 -5.76 -11.82 -7.84
CA ASN A 48 -6.14 -10.49 -8.27
C ASN A 48 -7.28 -9.97 -7.38
N LEU A 49 -7.61 -8.68 -7.46
CA LEU A 49 -8.64 -8.06 -6.64
C LEU A 49 -10.04 -8.57 -6.96
N ARG A 50 -10.30 -9.03 -8.19
CA ARG A 50 -11.63 -9.53 -8.62
C ARG A 50 -12.04 -10.84 -7.97
N GLU A 51 -11.08 -11.61 -7.47
CA GLU A 51 -11.37 -12.87 -6.76
C GLU A 51 -11.80 -12.66 -5.31
N MET A 52 -11.68 -11.43 -4.80
CA MET A 52 -12.15 -11.09 -3.46
C MET A 52 -13.67 -10.91 -3.48
N ASN A 53 -14.37 -11.65 -2.61
CA ASN A 53 -15.83 -11.53 -2.47
C ASN A 53 -16.25 -10.44 -1.48
N ASP A 54 -15.31 -9.88 -0.72
CA ASP A 54 -15.56 -8.85 0.28
C ASP A 54 -15.39 -7.45 -0.34
N ASN A 55 -16.21 -6.49 0.12
CA ASN A 55 -16.03 -5.09 -0.25
C ASN A 55 -14.73 -4.55 0.40
N VAL A 56 -13.84 -4.03 -0.45
CA VAL A 56 -12.60 -3.38 -0.03
C VAL A 56 -12.69 -1.89 -0.37
N ASP A 57 -12.27 -1.05 0.58
CA ASP A 57 -12.26 0.42 0.48
C ASP A 57 -10.87 0.99 0.17
N LEU A 58 -9.82 0.33 0.68
CA LEU A 58 -8.42 0.71 0.54
C LEU A 58 -7.57 -0.37 -0.13
N ALA A 59 -6.79 0.01 -1.15
CA ALA A 59 -5.72 -0.80 -1.71
C ALA A 59 -4.34 -0.19 -1.45
N VAL A 60 -3.41 -1.01 -0.93
CA VAL A 60 -2.00 -0.67 -0.79
C VAL A 60 -1.22 -1.34 -1.91
N LEU A 61 -0.52 -0.54 -2.72
CA LEU A 61 0.18 -1.01 -3.91
C LEU A 61 1.69 -1.04 -3.64
N VAL A 62 2.25 -2.25 -3.63
CA VAL A 62 3.68 -2.55 -3.45
C VAL A 62 4.18 -3.36 -4.66
N VAL A 63 3.97 -2.80 -5.85
CA VAL A 63 4.28 -3.43 -7.15
C VAL A 63 5.20 -2.55 -7.99
N LEU A 64 5.57 -2.97 -9.19
CA LEU A 64 6.26 -2.08 -10.14
C LEU A 64 5.33 -0.93 -10.59
N ALA A 65 5.88 0.26 -10.83
CA ALA A 65 5.10 1.45 -11.24
C ALA A 65 4.14 1.19 -12.42
N ALA A 66 4.57 0.43 -13.43
CA ALA A 66 3.72 0.07 -14.56
C ALA A 66 2.53 -0.83 -14.16
N GLN A 67 2.75 -1.74 -13.22
CA GLN A 67 1.69 -2.61 -12.69
C GLN A 67 0.71 -1.80 -11.82
N ALA A 68 1.20 -0.85 -11.02
CA ALA A 68 0.34 0.02 -10.21
C ALA A 68 -0.70 0.74 -11.08
N ILE A 69 -0.30 1.26 -12.25
CA ILE A 69 -1.21 1.91 -13.21
C ILE A 69 -2.31 0.96 -13.73
N ALA A 70 -1.99 -0.32 -13.93
CA ALA A 70 -2.97 -1.32 -14.36
C ALA A 70 -3.93 -1.70 -13.22
N ILE A 71 -3.40 -1.84 -12.00
CA ILE A 71 -4.19 -2.18 -10.82
C ILE A 71 -5.20 -1.08 -10.47
N VAL A 72 -4.94 0.19 -10.81
CA VAL A 72 -5.94 1.27 -10.61
C VAL A 72 -7.24 1.02 -11.40
N ASP A 73 -7.18 0.45 -12.60
CA ASP A 73 -8.39 0.09 -13.35
C ASP A 73 -9.16 -1.05 -12.67
N GLU A 74 -8.43 -1.98 -12.06
CA GLU A 74 -9.00 -3.08 -11.30
C GLU A 74 -9.65 -2.58 -10.01
N CYS A 75 -8.98 -1.68 -9.27
CA CYS A 75 -9.54 -0.98 -8.12
C CYS A 75 -10.85 -0.27 -8.49
N HIS A 76 -10.91 0.40 -9.64
CA HIS A 76 -12.12 1.08 -10.11
C HIS A 76 -13.26 0.08 -10.31
N THR A 77 -12.97 -1.04 -10.98
CA THR A 77 -13.95 -2.10 -11.23
C THR A 77 -14.47 -2.72 -9.93
N GLN A 78 -13.59 -2.86 -8.93
CA GLN A 78 -13.93 -3.38 -7.60
C GLN A 78 -14.47 -2.32 -6.63
N ARG A 79 -14.70 -1.08 -7.09
CA ARG A 79 -15.21 0.05 -6.29
C ARG A 79 -14.33 0.42 -5.08
N ILE A 80 -13.03 0.15 -5.18
CA ILE A 80 -12.03 0.62 -4.22
C ILE A 80 -11.76 2.10 -4.54
N ASP A 81 -12.02 3.00 -3.60
CA ASP A 81 -11.92 4.44 -3.84
C ASP A 81 -10.64 5.09 -3.29
N SER A 82 -9.87 4.34 -2.50
CA SER A 82 -8.71 4.83 -1.77
C SER A 82 -7.46 3.98 -2.05
N LEU A 83 -6.34 4.65 -2.32
CA LEU A 83 -5.07 4.03 -2.70
C LEU A 83 -3.92 4.54 -1.82
N ILE A 84 -3.04 3.63 -1.42
CA ILE A 84 -1.69 3.96 -0.92
C ILE A 84 -0.70 3.36 -1.89
N VAL A 85 0.11 4.19 -2.56
CA VAL A 85 1.10 3.74 -3.54
C VAL A 85 2.49 3.84 -2.93
N ILE A 86 3.00 2.70 -2.45
CA ILE A 86 4.37 2.58 -1.90
C ILE A 86 5.38 2.50 -3.04
N SER A 87 4.99 1.93 -4.16
CA SER A 87 5.80 1.75 -5.36
C SER A 87 6.63 2.98 -5.74
N ALA A 88 7.93 2.76 -5.97
CA ALA A 88 8.82 3.68 -6.68
C ALA A 88 8.79 3.40 -8.20
N GLY A 89 9.58 4.12 -8.97
CA GLY A 89 9.62 4.06 -10.43
C GLY A 89 8.81 5.16 -11.13
N PHE A 90 8.49 6.27 -10.44
CA PHE A 90 7.70 7.39 -10.96
C PHE A 90 8.62 8.57 -11.33
N LYS A 91 8.21 9.83 -11.16
CA LYS A 91 8.96 11.00 -11.64
C LYS A 91 10.41 11.05 -11.15
N GLU A 92 10.72 10.46 -9.99
CA GLU A 92 12.09 10.32 -9.48
C GLU A 92 13.00 9.46 -10.36
N SER A 93 12.44 8.65 -11.26
CA SER A 93 13.16 7.79 -12.20
C SER A 93 13.34 8.40 -13.61
N GLY A 94 13.10 9.71 -13.78
CA GLY A 94 13.32 10.42 -15.03
C GLY A 94 12.07 10.53 -15.92
N THR A 95 12.27 10.74 -17.22
CA THR A 95 11.22 11.12 -18.18
C THR A 95 10.11 10.08 -18.32
N GLU A 96 10.46 8.80 -18.45
CA GLU A 96 9.49 7.70 -18.51
C GLU A 96 8.73 7.53 -17.20
N GLY A 97 9.42 7.73 -16.07
CA GLY A 97 8.81 7.71 -14.75
C GLY A 97 7.80 8.85 -14.56
N ALA A 98 8.13 10.05 -15.05
CA ALA A 98 7.21 11.19 -15.07
C ALA A 98 6.00 10.96 -16.00
N ALA A 99 6.16 10.20 -17.09
CA ALA A 99 5.03 9.78 -17.92
C ALA A 99 4.11 8.80 -17.17
N ARG A 100 4.68 7.80 -16.47
CA ARG A 100 3.95 6.88 -15.59
C ARG A 100 3.17 7.60 -14.49
N GLU A 101 3.80 8.58 -13.84
CA GLU A 101 3.16 9.38 -12.79
C GLU A 101 1.97 10.19 -13.33
N ARG A 102 2.13 10.83 -14.49
CA ARG A 102 1.04 11.56 -15.15
C ARG A 102 -0.13 10.63 -15.48
N GLU A 103 0.14 9.44 -16.00
CA GLU A 103 -0.90 8.47 -16.32
C GLU A 103 -1.62 7.96 -15.06
N LEU A 104 -0.87 7.66 -14.00
CA LEU A 104 -1.43 7.26 -12.72
C LEU A 104 -2.35 8.35 -12.16
N HIS A 105 -1.89 9.59 -12.09
CA HIS A 105 -2.72 10.72 -11.64
C HIS A 105 -3.96 10.94 -12.52
N ARG A 106 -3.83 10.78 -13.85
CA ARG A 106 -4.95 10.90 -14.79
C ARG A 106 -6.04 9.88 -14.46
N LYS A 107 -5.68 8.61 -14.25
CA LYS A 107 -6.64 7.55 -13.88
C LYS A 107 -7.28 7.76 -12.52
N VAL A 108 -6.47 8.07 -11.49
CA VAL A 108 -6.97 8.36 -10.14
C VAL A 108 -8.01 9.48 -10.17
N LYS A 109 -7.74 10.56 -10.91
CA LYS A 109 -8.69 11.66 -11.09
C LYS A 109 -9.92 11.26 -11.89
N GLN A 110 -9.75 10.52 -12.99
CA GLN A 110 -10.85 10.04 -13.85
C GLN A 110 -11.83 9.16 -13.07
N TYR A 111 -11.32 8.30 -12.18
CA TYR A 111 -12.12 7.39 -11.38
C TYR A 111 -12.57 7.96 -10.04
N ALA A 112 -12.31 9.25 -9.78
CA ALA A 112 -12.63 9.94 -8.53
C ALA A 112 -12.07 9.26 -7.28
N MET A 113 -10.88 8.66 -7.40
CA MET A 113 -10.17 8.00 -6.30
C MET A 113 -9.30 8.99 -5.52
N ARG A 114 -9.00 8.65 -4.27
CA ARG A 114 -8.02 9.33 -3.42
C ARG A 114 -6.75 8.49 -3.34
N MET A 115 -5.60 9.15 -3.36
CA MET A 115 -4.30 8.46 -3.37
C MET A 115 -3.30 9.17 -2.45
N ILE A 116 -2.62 8.38 -1.62
CA ILE A 116 -1.39 8.76 -0.91
C ILE A 116 -0.20 8.13 -1.64
N GLY A 117 0.86 8.91 -1.85
CA GLY A 117 2.04 8.51 -2.64
C GLY A 117 2.15 9.23 -3.99
N GLN A 118 3.00 8.79 -4.92
CA GLN A 118 3.77 7.53 -4.95
C GLN A 118 5.09 7.59 -4.16
N ASN A 119 5.93 6.54 -4.25
CA ASN A 119 7.24 6.44 -3.56
C ASN A 119 7.14 6.79 -2.07
N TYR A 120 6.07 6.32 -1.45
CA TYR A 120 5.72 6.62 -0.07
C TYR A 120 6.17 5.49 0.84
N ARG A 121 6.82 5.83 1.96
CA ARG A 121 7.47 4.81 2.81
C ARG A 121 6.70 4.41 4.07
N SER A 122 5.72 5.21 4.52
CA SER A 122 5.16 4.97 5.85
C SER A 122 3.85 5.69 6.14
N LEU A 123 2.76 4.93 6.31
CA LEU A 123 1.54 5.39 6.99
C LEU A 123 1.38 4.61 8.29
N ILE A 124 1.28 5.34 9.40
CA ILE A 124 1.02 4.77 10.72
C ILE A 124 -0.14 5.55 11.37
N ASP A 125 -1.14 4.83 11.86
CA ASP A 125 -2.19 5.34 12.73
C ASP A 125 -2.29 4.48 13.99
N THR A 126 -1.89 5.08 15.13
CA THR A 126 -1.87 4.44 16.44
C THR A 126 -3.25 4.17 17.01
N LYS A 127 -4.29 4.86 16.52
CA LYS A 127 -5.66 4.65 17.00
C LYS A 127 -6.32 3.42 16.39
N SER A 128 -6.03 3.13 15.12
CA SER A 128 -6.57 1.96 14.40
C SER A 128 -5.62 0.76 14.35
N SER A 129 -4.42 0.90 14.94
CA SER A 129 -3.32 -0.07 14.79
C SER A 129 -2.92 -0.30 13.34
N LEU A 130 -3.14 0.68 12.46
CA LEU A 130 -2.78 0.62 11.05
C LEU A 130 -1.29 0.96 10.92
N ASN A 131 -0.48 -0.03 10.55
CA ASN A 131 0.93 0.17 10.23
C ASN A 131 1.21 -0.33 8.81
N VAL A 132 1.13 0.57 7.84
CA VAL A 132 1.46 0.34 6.44
C VAL A 132 2.79 1.05 6.15
N SER A 133 3.85 0.56 6.79
CA SER A 133 5.19 1.12 6.71
C SER A 133 6.27 0.04 6.77
N PHE A 134 7.52 0.47 6.64
CA PHE A 134 8.71 -0.35 6.90
C PHE A 134 9.21 -0.29 8.35
N ALA A 135 8.54 0.47 9.24
CA ALA A 135 8.91 0.53 10.64
C ALA A 135 8.49 -0.78 11.33
N ALA A 136 9.43 -1.42 12.04
CA ALA A 136 9.18 -2.71 12.68
C ALA A 136 8.18 -2.63 13.86
N ASN A 137 8.02 -1.45 14.46
CA ASN A 137 7.22 -1.25 15.66
C ASN A 137 6.22 -0.10 15.49
N MET A 138 5.14 -0.16 16.28
CA MET A 138 4.24 0.97 16.44
C MET A 138 4.81 1.98 17.44
N PRO A 139 4.75 3.29 17.13
CA PRO A 139 5.00 4.32 18.12
C PRO A 139 3.90 4.28 19.20
N ALA A 140 4.20 4.87 20.36
CA ALA A 140 3.23 4.98 21.44
C ALA A 140 1.97 5.75 20.98
N PRO A 141 0.76 5.35 21.40
CA PRO A 141 -0.46 6.11 21.14
C PRO A 141 -0.37 7.55 21.65
N GLY A 142 -0.92 8.50 20.88
CA GLY A 142 -0.84 9.92 21.21
C GLY A 142 -1.80 10.76 20.38
N ASN A 143 -1.68 12.08 20.50
CA ASN A 143 -2.56 13.06 19.84
C ASN A 143 -1.82 13.98 18.85
N ILE A 144 -0.60 13.61 18.46
CA ILE A 144 0.23 14.36 17.50
C ILE A 144 0.14 13.67 16.14
N ALA A 145 -0.20 14.42 15.10
CA ALA A 145 -0.08 13.99 13.72
C ALA A 145 1.20 14.55 13.12
N PHE A 146 2.07 13.68 12.60
CA PHE A 146 3.31 14.06 11.93
C PHE A 146 3.21 13.74 10.43
N ILE A 147 3.49 14.71 9.58
CA ILE A 147 3.46 14.57 8.12
C ILE A 147 4.77 15.11 7.56
N SER A 148 5.47 14.30 6.77
CA SER A 148 6.71 14.69 6.11
C SER A 148 6.77 14.11 4.70
N GLN A 149 7.31 14.89 3.77
CA GLN A 149 7.62 14.43 2.41
C GLN A 149 8.93 13.64 2.34
N SER A 150 9.75 13.70 3.39
CA SER A 150 10.97 12.90 3.50
C SER A 150 10.69 11.61 4.26
N GLY A 151 10.73 10.48 3.55
CA GLY A 151 10.56 9.17 4.16
C GLY A 151 11.65 8.85 5.19
N ALA A 152 12.87 9.37 5.04
CA ALA A 152 13.94 9.18 6.02
C ALA A 152 13.64 9.91 7.35
N LEU A 153 13.10 11.13 7.27
CA LEU A 153 12.68 11.87 8.46
C LEU A 153 11.50 11.20 9.17
N CYS A 154 10.55 10.63 8.42
CA CYS A 154 9.47 9.83 9.03
C CYS A 154 10.03 8.66 9.85
N THR A 155 11.01 7.92 9.31
CA THR A 155 11.62 6.81 10.04
C THR A 155 12.39 7.29 11.27
N SER A 156 13.21 8.34 11.15
CA SER A 156 14.03 8.81 12.28
C SER A 156 13.23 9.41 13.44
N VAL A 157 11.99 9.85 13.21
CA VAL A 157 11.10 10.36 14.26
C VAL A 157 10.39 9.20 14.99
N LEU A 158 10.36 8.01 14.40
CA LEU A 158 9.80 6.80 15.01
C LEU A 158 10.80 6.04 15.87
N ASP A 159 12.11 6.23 15.61
CA ASP A 159 13.23 5.73 16.42
C ASP A 159 13.38 6.53 17.73
#